data_AF-A0A559KDN5-F1
#
_entry.id   AF-A0A559KDN5-F1
#
_cell.length_a   1.000
_cell.length_b   1.000
_cell.length_c   1.000
_cell.angle_alpha   90.00
_cell.angle_beta   90.00
_cell.angle_gamma   90.00
#
_symmetry.space_group_name_H-M   'P 1'
#
loop_
_entity.id
_entity.type
_entity.pdbx_description
1 polymer ?
#
loop_
_entity_poly.entity_id
_entity_poly.type
_entity_poly.pdbx_seq_one_letter_code
_entity_poly.pdbx_strand_id
1 'polypeptide(L)' 'MKTLMCNCGFSITNENPYHVEAAMWHHAIHDHGDMLKSMTVEMLEQWLKGKDEQLKAGA' A
#
# COMPACT_ATOMS: atom_id res chain seq x y z
N MET A 1 6.95 6.60 -14.72
CA MET A 1 5.62 6.03 -14.45
C MET A 1 5.77 4.92 -13.43
N LYS A 2 5.00 4.95 -12.33
CA LYS A 2 5.03 3.96 -11.25
C LYS A 2 3.67 3.26 -11.20
N THR A 3 3.68 1.96 -10.95
CA THR A 3 2.46 1.16 -10.77
C THR A 3 2.54 0.43 -9.44
N LEU A 4 1.45 0.42 -8.68
CA LEU A 4 1.30 -0.43 -7.50
C LEU A 4 0.03 -1.25 -7.60
N MET A 5 0.08 -2.45 -7.03
CA MET A 5 -1.04 -3.37 -6.97
C MET A 5 -1.26 -3.85 -5.54
N CYS A 6 -2.52 -3.86 -5.12
CA CYS A 6 -2.97 -4.47 -3.89
C CYS A 6 -3.39 -5.91 -4.16
N ASN A 7 -3.25 -6.78 -3.16
CA ASN A 7 -3.62 -8.20 -3.27
C ASN A 7 -5.11 -8.42 -3.51
N CYS A 8 -5.96 -7.42 -3.22
CA CYS A 8 -7.39 -7.45 -3.53
C CYS A 8 -7.72 -7.17 -5.01
N GLY A 9 -6.71 -6.90 -5.84
CA GLY A 9 -6.85 -6.60 -7.27
C GLY A 9 -6.89 -5.10 -7.62
N PHE A 10 -6.94 -4.20 -6.63
CA PHE A 10 -6.80 -2.77 -6.87
C PHE A 10 -5.41 -2.45 -7.44
N SER A 11 -5.33 -1.63 -8.49
CA SER A 11 -4.07 -1.14 -9.03
C SER A 11 -4.16 0.34 -9.38
N ILE A 12 -3.01 1.01 -9.28
CA ILE A 12 -2.89 2.43 -9.61
C ILE A 12 -1.58 2.66 -10.35
N THR A 13 -1.66 3.41 -11.46
CA THR A 13 -0.53 3.83 -12.27
C THR A 13 -0.53 5.34 -12.43
N ASN A 14 0.60 6.00 -12.18
CA ASN A 14 0.75 7.43 -12.38
C ASN A 14 2.21 7.80 -12.68
N GLU A 15 2.43 8.96 -13.30
CA GLU A 15 3.77 9.51 -13.48
C GLU A 15 4.36 10.01 -12.15
N ASN A 16 3.53 10.60 -11.30
CA ASN A 16 3.92 11.07 -9.98
C ASN A 16 3.92 9.90 -8.97
N PRO A 17 5.09 9.46 -8.46
CA PRO A 17 5.18 8.35 -7.52
C PRO A 17 4.45 8.62 -6.20
N TYR A 18 4.41 9.89 -5.76
CA TYR A 18 3.70 10.27 -4.54
C TYR A 18 2.19 10.15 -4.68
N HIS A 19 1.65 10.35 -5.90
CA HIS A 19 0.23 10.14 -6.15
C HIS A 19 -0.15 8.66 -6.06
N VAL A 20 0.66 7.79 -6.65
CA VAL A 20 0.51 6.33 -6.57
C VAL A 20 0.55 5.84 -5.13
N GLU A 21 1.46 6.38 -4.32
CA GLU A 21 1.57 6.09 -2.90
C GLU A 21 0.34 6.56 -2.12
N ALA A 22 -0.04 7.83 -2.26
CA ALA A 22 -1.22 8.38 -1.58
C ALA A 22 -2.51 7.61 -1.93
N ALA A 23 -2.67 7.23 -3.20
CA ALA A 23 -3.81 6.44 -3.64
C ALA A 23 -3.82 5.02 -3.03
N MET A 24 -2.65 4.37 -2.94
CA MET A 24 -2.53 3.05 -2.31
C MET A 24 -2.82 3.11 -0.80
N TRP A 25 -2.33 4.14 -0.11
CA TRP A 25 -2.64 4.38 1.30
C TRP A 25 -4.12 4.66 1.55
N HIS A 26 -4.72 5.51 0.72
CA HIS A 26 -6.15 5.78 0.76
C HIS A 26 -6.96 4.49 0.60
N HIS A 27 -6.66 3.70 -0.44
CA HIS A 27 -7.29 2.40 -0.66
C HIS A 27 -7.16 1.48 0.57
N ALA A 28 -5.95 1.33 1.12
CA ALA A 28 -5.73 0.48 2.29
C ALA A 28 -6.55 0.93 3.52
N ILE A 29 -6.65 2.23 3.78
CA ILE A 29 -7.40 2.78 4.92
C ILE A 29 -8.91 2.58 4.73
N HIS A 30 -9.42 2.82 3.52
CA HIS A 30 -10.86 2.79 3.25
C HIS A 30 -11.41 1.38 3.01
N ASP A 31 -10.67 0.56 2.25
CA ASP A 31 -11.16 -0.76 1.82
C ASP A 31 -10.61 -1.90 2.69
N HIS A 32 -9.55 -1.65 3.45
CA HIS A 32 -8.94 -2.63 4.36
C HIS A 32 -8.82 -2.12 5.80
N GLY A 33 -9.52 -1.03 6.15
CA GLY A 33 -9.44 -0.39 7.46
C GLY A 33 -9.75 -1.33 8.62
N ASP A 34 -10.73 -2.22 8.50
CA ASP A 34 -11.08 -3.16 9.58
C ASP A 34 -10.05 -4.29 9.74
N MET A 35 -9.45 -4.73 8.63
CA MET A 35 -8.30 -5.64 8.68
C MET A 35 -7.14 -4.96 9.39
N LEU A 36 -6.77 -3.73 9.02
CA LEU A 36 -5.68 -2.98 9.64
C LEU A 36 -5.89 -2.76 11.15
N LYS A 37 -7.12 -2.43 11.57
CA LYS A 37 -7.48 -2.27 12.99
C LYS A 37 -7.38 -3.58 13.78
N SER A 38 -7.51 -4.73 13.13
CA SER A 38 -7.43 -6.05 13.79
C SER A 38 -6.00 -6.57 13.99
N MET A 39 -5.01 -5.94 13.34
CA MET A 39 -3.61 -6.35 13.40
C MET A 39 -2.93 -5.84 14.67
N THR A 40 -2.03 -6.64 15.25
CA THR A 40 -1.15 -6.14 16.32
C THR A 40 -0.14 -5.15 15.77
N VAL A 41 0.55 -4.43 16.67
CA VAL A 41 1.62 -3.49 16.27
C VAL A 41 2.71 -4.20 15.48
N GLU A 42 3.11 -5.41 15.88
CA GLU A 42 4.14 -6.19 15.18
C GLU A 42 3.68 -6.61 13.77
N MET A 43 2.41 -7.00 13.63
CA MET A 43 1.84 -7.34 12.33
C MET A 43 1.78 -6.12 11.41
N LEU A 44 1.39 -4.96 11.94
CA LEU A 44 1.39 -3.69 11.21
C LEU A 44 2.81 -3.31 10.79
N GLU A 45 3.81 -3.43 11.67
CA GLU A 45 5.21 -3.14 11.35
C GLU A 45 5.71 -3.99 10.18
N GLN A 46 5.44 -5.30 10.18
CA GLN A 46 5.83 -6.19 9.08
C GLN A 46 5.11 -5.82 7.77
N TRP A 47 3.82 -5.49 7.85
CA TRP A 47 3.07 -5.05 6.68
C TRP A 47 3.61 -3.73 6.12
N LEU A 48 3.92 -2.76 6.98
CA LEU A 48 4.55 -1.49 6.60
C LEU A 48 5.91 -1.71 5.93
N LYS A 49 6.76 -2.58 6.48
CA LYS A 49 8.05 -2.93 5.87
C LYS A 49 7.88 -3.53 4.47
N GLY A 50 6.95 -4.48 4.31
CA GLY A 50 6.66 -5.06 3.00
C GLY A 50 6.13 -4.03 1.99
N LYS A 51 5.34 -3.05 2.45
CA LYS A 51 4.89 -1.94 1.61
C LYS A 51 6.04 -1.02 1.24
N ASP A 52 6.88 -0.63 2.18
CA ASP A 52 8.10 0.16 1.92
C ASP A 52 9.01 -0.51 0.90
N GLU A 53 9.19 -1.83 0.97
CA GLU A 53 9.96 -2.59 -0.01
C GLU A 53 9.30 -2.55 -1.39
N GLN A 54 7.98 -2.76 -1.50
CA GLN A 54 7.24 -2.61 -2.77
C GLN A 54 7.39 -1.19 -3.33
N LEU A 55 7.40 -0.17 -2.47
CA LEU A 55 7.54 1.22 -2.86
C LEU A 55 8.96 1.57 -3.33
N LYS A 56 9.98 1.04 -2.66
CA LYS A 56 11.41 1.22 -2.98
C LYS A 56 11.83 0.44 -4.22
N ALA A 57 11.25 -0.75 -4.41
CA ALA A 57 11.65 -1.65 -5.48
C ALA A 57 11.44 -1.04 -6.87
N GLY A 58 10.43 -0.16 -7.06
CA GLY A 58 10.30 0.66 -8.26
C GLY A 58 10.47 -0.04 -9.61
N ALA A 59 10.26 -1.35 -9.70
CA ALA A 59 10.55 -2.17 -10.88
C ALA A 59 9.27 -2.70 -11.51
#